data_AF-U4KQF1-F1
#
_entry.id   AF-U4KQF1-F1
#
_cell.length_a   1.000
_cell.length_b   1.000
_cell.length_c   1.000
_cell.angle_alpha   90.00
_cell.angle_beta   90.00
_cell.angle_gamma   90.00
#
_symmetry.space_group_name_H-M   'P 1'
#
loop_
_entity.id
_entity.type
_entity.pdbx_description
1 polymer ?
#
loop_
_entity_poly.entity_id
_entity_poly.type
_entity_poly.pdbx_seq_one_letter_code
_entity_poly.pdbx_strand_id
1 'polypeptide(L)'
;MLSTNETRIVKAILNNKNEIKSNHTSLGNYYDFIFLCGGEKYEKDNRSMLVQHINKSKKRSSLYSEDLFSFLKDIDLLTFEEILLEISTAVIIILESWGSACELGAFSYVNSNIDKLLVINDIKHKDSQSFINDGPLRKIEKHSEKKKRVFFEKFIDNKPRNTLVISSELSDEIDNIQPKKTFKSATFNVTASKTIEILDISYLMWLIVDIIKIFGTIKKKNTYTLILNIFEVETIILRTSAENTISNQNEVRNIIDFLITVLLKFKLIKEVKDNCTLNLSFLRQNGVKVKEFSSVLFKESFLRTRNAIKMKAEILNKAKKDGYIIWE
;
A
#
# COMPACT_ATOMS: atom_id res chain seq x y z
N MET A 1 -16.43 22.14 1.10
CA MET A 1 -17.73 21.67 0.56
C MET A 1 -17.50 20.84 -0.68
N LEU A 2 -18.25 19.75 -0.84
CA LEU A 2 -18.24 18.94 -2.06
C LEU A 2 -18.85 19.74 -3.22
N SER A 3 -18.39 19.48 -4.43
CA SER A 3 -19.02 19.98 -5.65
C SER A 3 -20.43 19.40 -5.83
N THR A 4 -21.23 20.04 -6.69
CA THR A 4 -22.56 19.55 -7.07
C THR A 4 -22.51 18.12 -7.64
N ASN A 5 -21.42 17.77 -8.32
CA ASN A 5 -21.23 16.42 -8.86
C ASN A 5 -20.92 15.43 -7.75
N GLU A 6 -19.90 15.71 -6.92
CA GLU A 6 -19.55 14.84 -5.79
C GLU A 6 -20.76 14.58 -4.89
N THR A 7 -21.56 15.61 -4.59
CA THR A 7 -22.80 15.46 -3.80
C THR A 7 -23.82 14.51 -4.45
N ARG A 8 -23.97 14.55 -5.78
CA ARG A 8 -24.91 13.66 -6.50
C ARG A 8 -24.40 12.22 -6.57
N ILE A 9 -23.09 12.03 -6.72
CA ILE A 9 -22.46 10.71 -6.72
C ILE A 9 -22.58 10.07 -5.33
N VAL A 10 -22.31 10.84 -4.27
CA VAL A 10 -22.57 10.41 -2.89
C VAL A 10 -24.03 9.97 -2.74
N LYS A 11 -25.01 10.75 -3.20
CA LYS A 11 -26.43 10.32 -3.15
C LYS A 11 -26.68 9.00 -3.89
N ALA A 12 -26.07 8.79 -5.06
CA ALA A 12 -26.20 7.53 -5.81
C ALA A 12 -25.58 6.34 -5.05
N ILE A 13 -24.46 6.55 -4.37
CA ILE A 13 -23.83 5.56 -3.48
C ILE A 13 -24.75 5.25 -2.29
N LEU A 14 -25.28 6.28 -1.62
CA LEU A 14 -26.17 6.14 -0.46
C LEU A 14 -27.47 5.40 -0.81
N ASN A 15 -28.02 5.62 -2.01
CA ASN A 15 -29.18 4.85 -2.50
C ASN A 15 -28.89 3.34 -2.60
N ASN A 16 -27.62 2.93 -2.62
CA ASN A 16 -27.18 1.54 -2.67
C ASN A 16 -26.34 1.18 -1.41
N LYS A 17 -26.53 1.86 -0.27
CA LYS A 17 -25.73 1.66 0.95
C LYS A 17 -25.71 0.22 1.45
N ASN A 18 -26.81 -0.52 1.27
CA ASN A 18 -26.91 -1.94 1.63
C ASN A 18 -25.94 -2.84 0.83
N GLU A 19 -25.37 -2.32 -0.26
CA GLU A 19 -24.35 -2.97 -1.09
C GLU A 19 -22.92 -2.58 -0.69
N ILE A 20 -22.74 -1.61 0.21
CA ILE A 20 -21.44 -1.33 0.83
C ILE A 20 -21.12 -2.48 1.79
N LYS A 21 -19.88 -2.98 1.72
CA LYS A 21 -19.46 -4.23 2.38
C LYS A 21 -18.38 -3.99 3.44
N SER A 22 -18.39 -4.78 4.51
CA SER A 22 -17.33 -4.82 5.52
C SER A 22 -16.19 -5.81 5.19
N ASN A 23 -16.49 -6.98 4.61
CA ASN A 23 -15.55 -8.11 4.61
C ASN A 23 -15.51 -8.87 3.27
N HIS A 24 -14.71 -8.47 2.28
CA HIS A 24 -14.40 -9.36 1.16
C HIS A 24 -13.03 -9.11 0.52
N THR A 25 -12.52 -10.18 -0.07
CA THR A 25 -11.28 -10.27 -0.84
C THR A 25 -11.36 -9.55 -2.18
N SER A 26 -10.81 -8.35 -2.28
CA SER A 26 -10.47 -7.75 -3.57
C SER A 26 -9.11 -8.27 -4.04
N LEU A 27 -9.01 -8.88 -5.23
CA LEU A 27 -7.70 -9.08 -5.86
C LEU A 27 -7.18 -7.73 -6.36
N GLY A 28 -6.40 -7.07 -5.50
CA GLY A 28 -5.67 -5.86 -5.84
C GLY A 28 -4.42 -6.17 -6.66
N ASN A 29 -4.57 -6.52 -7.95
CA ASN A 29 -3.41 -6.70 -8.85
C ASN A 29 -2.81 -5.37 -9.33
N TYR A 30 -3.30 -4.24 -8.82
CA TYR A 30 -2.89 -2.91 -9.30
C TYR A 30 -1.60 -2.45 -8.67
N TYR A 31 -1.23 -2.95 -7.49
CA TYR A 31 -0.20 -2.33 -6.68
C TYR A 31 0.78 -3.37 -6.15
N ASP A 32 1.99 -3.33 -6.71
CA ASP A 32 3.05 -4.29 -6.43
C ASP A 32 4.36 -3.52 -6.27
N PHE A 33 4.71 -3.27 -5.02
CA PHE A 33 6.00 -2.68 -4.68
C PHE A 33 6.63 -3.35 -3.49
N ILE A 34 7.97 -3.35 -3.51
CA ILE A 34 8.82 -3.81 -2.42
C ILE A 34 9.36 -2.58 -1.70
N PHE A 35 9.19 -2.55 -0.38
CA PHE A 35 9.84 -1.59 0.49
C PHE A 35 11.25 -2.12 0.81
N LEU A 36 12.29 -1.31 0.53
CA LEU A 36 13.69 -1.68 0.73
C LEU A 36 14.32 -0.93 1.90
N CYS A 37 14.77 -1.71 2.87
CA CYS A 37 15.42 -1.30 4.11
C CYS A 37 16.90 -1.71 4.09
N GLY A 38 17.79 -0.90 4.67
CA GLY A 38 19.23 -1.16 4.59
C GLY A 38 20.12 0.00 5.03
N GLY A 39 21.35 0.01 4.52
CA GLY A 39 22.33 1.07 4.77
C GLY A 39 22.06 2.32 3.93
N GLU A 40 22.85 3.36 4.16
CA GLU A 40 22.72 4.64 3.44
C GLU A 40 22.69 4.48 1.91
N LYS A 41 21.91 5.33 1.23
CA LYS A 41 21.75 5.34 -0.23
C LYS A 41 22.97 5.98 -0.92
N TYR A 42 23.54 5.32 -1.92
CA TYR A 42 24.61 5.85 -2.77
C TYR A 42 24.62 5.16 -4.14
N GLU A 43 25.47 5.60 -5.07
CA GLU A 43 25.41 5.19 -6.48
C GLU A 43 25.50 3.67 -6.73
N LYS A 44 26.08 2.90 -5.79
CA LYS A 44 26.27 1.43 -5.86
C LYS A 44 26.09 0.75 -4.50
N ASP A 45 25.02 1.08 -3.78
CA ASP A 45 24.69 0.40 -2.53
C ASP A 45 24.01 -0.95 -2.75
N ASN A 46 23.94 -1.79 -1.70
CA ASN A 46 23.34 -3.12 -1.79
C ASN A 46 21.84 -3.07 -2.12
N ARG A 47 21.12 -2.04 -1.67
CA ARG A 47 19.71 -1.81 -2.06
C ARG A 47 19.63 -1.47 -3.54
N SER A 48 20.54 -0.65 -4.08
CA SER A 48 20.58 -0.29 -5.51
C SER A 48 20.79 -1.52 -6.40
N MET A 49 21.60 -2.50 -5.96
CA MET A 49 21.77 -3.78 -6.66
C MET A 49 20.50 -4.62 -6.64
N LEU A 50 19.81 -4.69 -5.50
CA LEU A 50 18.49 -5.34 -5.41
C LEU A 50 17.46 -4.64 -6.31
N VAL A 51 17.45 -3.30 -6.36
CA VAL A 51 16.58 -2.56 -7.28
C VAL A 51 16.83 -2.93 -8.72
N GLN A 52 18.10 -3.01 -9.15
CA GLN A 52 18.42 -3.45 -10.51
C GLN A 52 17.96 -4.87 -10.79
N HIS A 53 18.07 -5.77 -9.81
CA HIS A 53 17.57 -7.13 -9.91
C HIS A 53 16.04 -7.18 -10.02
N ILE A 54 15.32 -6.55 -9.09
CA ILE A 54 13.85 -6.47 -9.05
C ILE A 54 13.29 -5.81 -10.31
N ASN A 55 13.91 -4.74 -10.82
CA ASN A 55 13.42 -4.05 -12.00
C ASN A 55 13.63 -4.86 -13.29
N LYS A 56 14.63 -5.74 -13.35
CA LYS A 56 14.87 -6.62 -14.52
C LYS A 56 13.76 -7.65 -14.72
N SER A 57 13.05 -8.07 -13.67
CA SER A 57 11.89 -8.97 -13.79
C SER A 57 10.61 -8.27 -14.29
N LYS A 58 10.70 -6.99 -14.69
CA LYS A 58 9.78 -6.22 -15.55
C LYS A 58 8.35 -5.95 -15.06
N LYS A 59 8.00 -6.21 -13.80
CA LYS A 59 6.64 -5.91 -13.29
C LYS A 59 6.55 -5.33 -11.89
N ARG A 60 7.69 -5.02 -11.27
CA ARG A 60 7.72 -4.62 -9.87
C ARG A 60 8.52 -3.33 -9.70
N SER A 61 8.00 -2.46 -8.86
CA SER A 61 8.68 -1.23 -8.47
C SER A 61 9.21 -1.38 -7.04
N SER A 62 10.29 -0.67 -6.73
CA SER A 62 10.87 -0.61 -5.40
C SER A 62 10.75 0.79 -4.83
N LEU A 63 10.64 0.89 -3.51
CA LEU A 63 10.66 2.16 -2.81
C LEU A 63 11.66 2.19 -1.68
N TYR A 64 12.24 3.37 -1.54
CA TYR A 64 13.04 3.83 -0.43
C TYR A 64 12.15 4.70 0.46
N SER A 65 12.23 4.52 1.78
CA SER A 65 11.50 5.36 2.75
C SER A 65 11.91 6.83 2.60
N GLU A 66 13.20 7.08 2.36
CA GLU A 66 13.78 8.41 2.23
C GLU A 66 13.23 9.20 1.03
N ASP A 67 12.80 8.51 -0.04
CA ASP A 67 12.21 9.14 -1.23
C ASP A 67 10.73 9.52 -1.02
N LEU A 68 10.16 9.20 0.15
CA LEU A 68 8.74 9.35 0.45
C LEU A 68 8.44 10.07 1.76
N PHE A 69 9.37 10.06 2.71
CA PHE A 69 9.19 10.63 4.04
C PHE A 69 8.79 12.11 4.00
N SER A 70 9.38 12.90 3.10
CA SER A 70 9.07 14.34 2.95
C SER A 70 7.63 14.65 2.58
N PHE A 71 6.85 13.66 2.12
CA PHE A 71 5.44 13.82 1.76
C PHE A 71 4.47 13.58 2.91
N LEU A 72 4.93 13.02 4.04
CA LEU A 72 4.10 12.82 5.22
C LEU A 72 4.56 13.76 6.33
N LYS A 73 3.80 14.85 6.54
CA LYS A 73 4.09 15.85 7.57
C LYS A 73 3.52 15.42 8.92
N ASP A 74 4.19 15.85 9.98
CA ASP A 74 3.72 15.77 11.37
C ASP A 74 3.49 14.33 11.89
N ILE A 75 4.20 13.36 11.32
CA ILE A 75 4.20 11.96 11.74
C ILE A 75 5.65 11.53 11.97
N ASP A 76 5.91 10.78 13.04
CA ASP A 76 7.24 10.28 13.34
C ASP A 76 7.67 9.20 12.33
N LEU A 77 8.99 8.97 12.22
CA LEU A 77 9.55 8.09 11.21
C LEU A 77 9.11 6.62 11.39
N LEU A 78 8.92 6.15 12.62
CA LEU A 78 8.50 4.77 12.87
C LEU A 78 7.06 4.54 12.41
N THR A 79 6.15 5.47 12.73
CA THR A 79 4.76 5.43 12.25
C THR A 79 4.72 5.53 10.72
N PHE A 80 5.56 6.37 10.11
CA PHE A 80 5.67 6.45 8.65
C PHE A 80 6.11 5.11 8.01
N GLU A 81 7.17 4.49 8.54
CA GLU A 81 7.68 3.22 8.03
C GLU A 81 6.70 2.07 8.25
N GLU A 82 5.94 2.11 9.35
CA GLU A 82 4.85 1.17 9.60
C GLU A 82 3.75 1.29 8.53
N ILE A 83 3.30 2.51 8.21
CA ILE A 83 2.35 2.76 7.12
C ILE A 83 2.88 2.21 5.80
N LEU A 84 4.16 2.46 5.50
CA LEU A 84 4.79 2.01 4.26
C LEU A 84 4.86 0.47 4.17
N LEU A 85 5.23 -0.17 5.29
CA LEU A 85 5.21 -1.62 5.45
C LEU A 85 3.81 -2.20 5.26
N GLU A 86 2.78 -1.55 5.82
CA GLU A 86 1.40 -1.99 5.67
C GLU A 86 0.99 -2.01 4.21
N ILE A 87 1.22 -0.92 3.48
CA ILE A 87 0.80 -0.80 2.08
C ILE A 87 1.69 -1.60 1.11
N SER A 88 2.91 -1.99 1.50
CA SER A 88 3.83 -2.83 0.72
C SER A 88 3.33 -4.24 0.41
N THR A 89 3.88 -4.82 -0.66
CA THR A 89 3.72 -6.25 -0.98
C THR A 89 4.67 -7.10 -0.14
N ALA A 90 5.91 -6.63 -0.01
CA ALA A 90 6.93 -7.21 0.84
C ALA A 90 7.90 -6.12 1.30
N VAL A 91 8.62 -6.40 2.38
CA VAL A 91 9.71 -5.59 2.90
C VAL A 91 10.98 -6.43 2.84
N ILE A 92 12.00 -5.95 2.13
CA ILE A 92 13.31 -6.58 2.13
C ILE A 92 14.24 -5.75 3.02
N ILE A 93 14.82 -6.38 4.03
CA ILE A 93 15.72 -5.75 5.00
C ILE A 93 17.11 -6.32 4.82
N ILE A 94 18.08 -5.48 4.44
CA ILE A 94 19.50 -5.83 4.42
C ILE A 94 20.11 -5.41 5.77
N LEU A 95 20.60 -6.36 6.57
CA LEU A 95 21.22 -6.08 7.87
C LEU A 95 22.66 -5.60 7.70
N GLU A 96 22.80 -4.34 7.32
CA GLU A 96 24.07 -3.67 7.06
C GLU A 96 24.24 -2.35 7.83
N SER A 97 23.25 -1.96 8.65
CA SER A 97 23.30 -0.73 9.46
C SER A 97 22.54 -0.88 10.79
N TRP A 98 22.77 0.05 11.72
CA TRP A 98 21.97 0.14 12.95
C TRP A 98 20.50 0.42 12.66
N GLY A 99 20.21 1.24 11.64
CA GLY A 99 18.85 1.53 11.19
C GLY A 99 18.13 0.25 10.77
N SER A 100 18.76 -0.59 9.95
CA SER A 100 18.13 -1.83 9.49
C SER A 100 17.98 -2.90 10.57
N ALA A 101 18.83 -2.88 11.59
CA ALA A 101 18.61 -3.67 12.81
C ALA A 101 17.39 -3.18 13.61
N CYS A 102 17.19 -1.86 13.72
CA CYS A 102 16.00 -1.27 14.36
C CYS A 102 14.72 -1.57 13.58
N GLU A 103 14.73 -1.40 12.25
CA GLU A 103 13.62 -1.73 11.35
C GLU A 103 13.23 -3.22 11.50
N LEU A 104 14.22 -4.13 11.51
CA LEU A 104 13.98 -5.55 11.75
C LEU A 104 13.27 -5.79 13.08
N GLY A 105 13.72 -5.16 14.16
CA GLY A 105 13.09 -5.25 15.47
C GLY A 105 11.64 -4.78 15.45
N ALA A 106 11.40 -3.58 14.92
CA ALA A 106 10.07 -2.96 14.84
C ALA A 106 9.10 -3.81 14.00
N PHE A 107 9.52 -4.24 12.82
CA PHE A 107 8.64 -4.92 11.87
C PHE A 107 8.35 -6.37 12.24
N SER A 108 9.31 -7.06 12.87
CA SER A 108 9.10 -8.44 13.35
C SER A 108 8.35 -8.50 14.67
N TYR A 109 8.16 -7.38 15.37
CA TYR A 109 7.38 -7.32 16.60
C TYR A 109 5.90 -7.67 16.36
N VAL A 110 5.34 -7.22 15.23
CA VAL A 110 3.95 -7.47 14.85
C VAL A 110 3.82 -8.75 14.02
N ASN A 111 3.13 -9.77 14.54
CA ASN A 111 3.05 -11.08 13.89
C ASN A 111 2.37 -11.04 12.51
N SER A 112 1.38 -10.16 12.30
CA SER A 112 0.68 -10.01 11.02
C SER A 112 1.59 -9.48 9.90
N ASN A 113 2.76 -8.93 10.23
CA ASN A 113 3.72 -8.39 9.28
C ASN A 113 4.81 -9.41 8.88
N ILE A 114 4.99 -10.49 9.64
CA ILE A 114 6.10 -11.45 9.45
C ILE A 114 6.15 -12.02 8.03
N ASP A 115 4.99 -12.35 7.45
CA ASP A 115 4.94 -12.90 6.10
C ASP A 115 5.35 -11.91 5.00
N LYS A 116 5.39 -10.61 5.29
CA LYS A 116 5.90 -9.59 4.36
C LYS A 116 7.41 -9.43 4.43
N LEU A 117 8.06 -9.85 5.52
CA LEU A 117 9.48 -9.61 5.73
C LEU A 117 10.31 -10.65 4.97
N LEU A 118 11.34 -10.19 4.27
CA LEU A 118 12.45 -10.98 3.76
C LEU A 118 13.73 -10.33 4.26
N VAL A 119 14.50 -11.03 5.08
CA VAL A 119 15.66 -10.48 5.78
C VAL A 119 16.92 -11.11 5.23
N ILE A 120 17.90 -10.26 4.90
CA ILE A 120 19.20 -10.66 4.39
C ILE A 120 20.24 -10.28 5.45
N ASN A 121 20.94 -11.28 5.98
CA ASN A 121 22.04 -11.11 6.93
C ASN A 121 23.34 -11.66 6.33
N ASP A 122 24.48 -11.20 6.84
CA ASP A 122 25.78 -11.72 6.44
C ASP A 122 25.97 -13.16 6.93
N ILE A 123 26.41 -14.05 6.05
CA ILE A 123 26.65 -15.47 6.33
C ILE A 123 27.58 -15.69 7.52
N LYS A 124 28.51 -14.76 7.79
CA LYS A 124 29.39 -14.85 8.97
C LYS A 124 28.62 -14.79 10.30
N HIS A 125 27.40 -14.24 10.30
CA HIS A 125 26.55 -14.15 11.48
C HIS A 125 25.62 -15.35 11.64
N LYS A 126 25.55 -16.28 10.68
CA LYS A 126 24.59 -17.40 10.69
C LYS A 126 24.55 -18.19 11.99
N ASP A 127 25.72 -18.56 12.50
CA ASP A 127 25.84 -19.39 13.69
C ASP A 127 26.20 -18.59 14.95
N SER A 128 26.12 -17.26 14.88
CA SER A 128 26.43 -16.38 16.02
C SER A 128 25.31 -16.41 17.07
N GLN A 129 25.69 -16.45 18.35
CA GLN A 129 24.77 -16.16 19.45
C GLN A 129 24.61 -14.65 19.56
N SER A 130 23.45 -14.14 19.17
CA SER A 130 23.19 -12.71 19.14
C SER A 130 21.71 -12.43 19.30
N PHE A 131 21.39 -11.23 19.81
CA PHE A 131 20.00 -10.81 19.93
C PHE A 131 19.27 -10.83 18.57
N ILE A 132 19.95 -10.47 17.48
CA ILE A 132 19.38 -10.50 16.12
C ILE A 132 18.96 -11.94 15.74
N ASN A 133 19.87 -12.90 15.92
CA ASN A 133 19.59 -14.29 15.57
C ASN A 133 18.53 -14.92 16.48
N ASP A 134 18.68 -14.76 17.80
CA ASP A 134 17.83 -15.42 18.79
C ASP A 134 16.48 -14.72 19.00
N GLY A 135 16.38 -13.44 18.62
CA GLY A 135 15.17 -12.63 18.71
C GLY A 135 14.42 -12.57 17.38
N PRO A 136 14.56 -11.46 16.61
CA PRO A 136 13.72 -11.20 15.44
C PRO A 136 13.86 -12.23 14.32
N LEU A 137 15.08 -12.73 14.01
CA LEU A 137 15.25 -13.74 12.95
C LEU A 137 14.56 -15.06 13.32
N ARG A 138 14.82 -15.58 14.53
CA ARG A 138 14.15 -16.77 15.07
C ARG A 138 12.62 -16.60 15.11
N LYS A 139 12.12 -15.41 15.45
CA LYS A 139 10.69 -15.12 15.47
C LYS A 139 10.09 -15.21 14.07
N ILE A 140 10.74 -14.62 13.06
CA ILE A 140 10.31 -14.66 11.66
C ILE A 140 10.24 -16.12 11.17
N GLU A 141 11.30 -16.90 11.39
CA GLU A 141 11.35 -18.31 10.98
C GLU A 141 10.26 -19.15 11.66
N LYS A 142 9.92 -18.85 12.92
CA LYS A 142 8.91 -19.59 13.69
C LYS A 142 7.46 -19.29 13.26
N HIS A 143 7.16 -18.06 12.84
CA HIS A 143 5.77 -17.62 12.62
C HIS A 143 5.42 -17.35 11.15
N SER A 144 6.39 -17.32 10.24
CA SER A 144 6.13 -17.19 8.81
C SER A 144 5.39 -18.42 8.29
N GLU A 145 4.29 -18.23 7.57
CA GLU A 145 3.60 -19.32 6.86
C GLU A 145 4.33 -19.72 5.58
N LYS A 146 5.21 -18.85 5.08
CA LYS A 146 6.00 -19.13 3.88
C LYS A 146 7.36 -19.75 4.24
N LYS A 147 7.89 -20.55 3.30
CA LYS A 147 9.00 -21.49 3.52
C LYS A 147 10.29 -20.87 4.05
N LYS A 148 10.75 -19.76 3.46
CA LYS A 148 12.05 -19.16 3.82
C LYS A 148 11.99 -17.64 3.75
N ARG A 149 12.33 -16.99 4.86
CA ARG A 149 12.34 -15.52 4.98
C ARG A 149 13.62 -14.91 5.48
N VAL A 150 14.49 -15.72 6.06
CA VAL A 150 15.82 -15.28 6.49
C VAL A 150 16.84 -15.91 5.55
N PHE A 151 17.66 -15.06 4.96
CA PHE A 151 18.72 -15.43 4.04
C PHE A 151 20.04 -14.99 4.62
N PHE A 152 20.99 -15.93 4.69
CA PHE A 152 22.35 -15.67 5.09
C PHE A 152 23.22 -15.68 3.84
N GLU A 153 23.58 -14.48 3.37
CA GLU A 153 24.28 -14.28 2.10
C GLU A 153 25.72 -13.85 2.32
N LYS A 154 26.57 -14.05 1.30
CA LYS A 154 27.95 -13.60 1.38
C LYS A 154 28.03 -12.09 1.16
N PHE A 155 28.66 -11.40 2.10
CA PHE A 155 29.03 -9.99 1.96
C PHE A 155 30.54 -9.93 1.68
N ILE A 156 30.92 -9.42 0.51
CA ILE A 156 32.32 -9.24 0.13
C ILE A 156 32.79 -7.92 0.74
N ASP A 157 33.84 -7.95 1.57
CA ASP A 157 34.43 -6.75 2.15
C ASP A 157 35.14 -5.93 1.06
N ASN A 158 34.52 -4.82 0.68
CA ASN A 158 35.01 -3.86 -0.31
C ASN A 158 35.09 -2.48 0.35
N LYS A 159 36.06 -2.28 1.25
CA LYS A 159 36.20 -1.01 2.00
C LYS A 159 35.98 0.24 1.12
N PRO A 160 35.12 1.18 1.54
CA PRO A 160 34.60 1.32 2.90
C PRO A 160 33.34 0.49 3.23
N ARG A 161 32.75 -0.28 2.29
CA ARG A 161 31.45 -0.95 2.50
C ARG A 161 31.35 -2.32 1.85
N ASN A 162 30.62 -3.23 2.46
CA ASN A 162 30.50 -4.59 1.93
C ASN A 162 29.52 -4.68 0.76
N THR A 163 29.79 -5.59 -0.18
CA THR A 163 28.91 -5.88 -1.32
C THR A 163 28.16 -7.19 -1.11
N LEU A 164 26.84 -7.15 -1.20
CA LEU A 164 25.95 -8.30 -1.15
C LEU A 164 26.09 -9.15 -2.42
N VAL A 165 26.29 -10.45 -2.24
CA VAL A 165 26.16 -11.45 -3.30
C VAL A 165 24.77 -12.08 -3.20
N ILE A 166 23.98 -12.00 -4.27
CA ILE A 166 22.62 -12.55 -4.33
C ILE A 166 22.72 -14.01 -4.80
N SER A 167 22.37 -14.97 -3.95
CA SER A 167 22.25 -16.38 -4.34
C SER A 167 21.07 -16.62 -5.30
N SER A 168 21.09 -17.74 -6.02
CA SER A 168 19.95 -18.15 -6.85
C SER A 168 18.69 -18.38 -6.00
N GLU A 169 18.84 -18.89 -4.79
CA GLU A 169 17.71 -19.13 -3.88
C GLU A 169 17.04 -17.82 -3.43
N LEU A 170 17.84 -16.81 -3.08
CA LEU A 170 17.33 -15.48 -2.76
C LEU A 170 16.67 -14.82 -3.98
N SER A 171 17.31 -14.94 -5.15
CA SER A 171 16.76 -14.47 -6.42
C SER A 171 15.38 -15.09 -6.69
N ASP A 172 15.27 -16.41 -6.56
CA ASP A 172 14.03 -17.15 -6.78
C ASP A 172 12.93 -16.73 -5.79
N GLU A 173 13.26 -16.54 -4.51
CA GLU A 173 12.28 -16.07 -3.52
C GLU A 173 11.80 -14.65 -3.85
N ILE A 174 12.70 -13.74 -4.24
CA ILE A 174 12.34 -12.37 -4.66
C ILE A 174 11.43 -12.38 -5.88
N ASP A 175 11.75 -13.19 -6.90
CA ASP A 175 10.95 -13.32 -8.11
C ASP A 175 9.58 -13.95 -7.84
N ASN A 176 9.50 -14.86 -6.87
CA ASN A 176 8.27 -15.51 -6.43
C ASN A 176 7.41 -14.67 -5.47
N ILE A 177 7.86 -13.49 -5.03
CA ILE A 177 6.99 -12.55 -4.32
C ILE A 177 5.80 -12.24 -5.24
N GLN A 178 4.58 -12.47 -4.74
CA GLN A 178 3.35 -12.18 -5.46
C GLN A 178 2.56 -11.09 -4.71
N PRO A 179 1.99 -10.11 -5.43
CA PRO A 179 1.05 -9.17 -4.85
C PRO A 179 -0.23 -9.93 -4.51
N LYS A 180 -0.32 -10.41 -3.27
CA LYS A 180 -1.52 -11.11 -2.78
C LYS A 180 -2.03 -10.41 -1.54
N LYS A 181 -2.82 -9.35 -1.74
CA LYS A 181 -3.65 -8.80 -0.68
C LYS A 181 -5.07 -9.31 -0.83
N THR A 182 -5.38 -10.33 -0.02
CA THR A 182 -6.74 -10.76 0.24
C THR A 182 -7.15 -10.21 1.60
N PHE A 183 -8.13 -9.30 1.62
CA PHE A 183 -8.74 -8.84 2.88
C PHE A 183 -9.63 -9.96 3.42
N LYS A 184 -9.13 -10.71 4.42
CA LYS A 184 -9.82 -11.86 5.03
C LYS A 184 -10.69 -11.47 6.23
N SER A 185 -10.57 -10.25 6.76
CA SER A 185 -11.22 -9.74 7.98
C SER A 185 -11.93 -8.40 7.75
N ALA A 186 -12.60 -7.88 8.80
CA ALA A 186 -13.10 -6.51 8.84
C ALA A 186 -11.95 -5.53 8.78
N THR A 187 -11.79 -4.90 7.62
CA THR A 187 -10.79 -3.87 7.36
C THR A 187 -11.23 -2.50 7.83
N PHE A 188 -12.51 -2.35 8.15
CA PHE A 188 -13.05 -1.18 8.82
C PHE A 188 -14.32 -1.51 9.60
N ASN A 189 -14.66 -0.66 10.56
CA ASN A 189 -15.92 -0.68 11.29
C ASN A 189 -16.54 0.71 11.30
N VAL A 190 -17.87 0.79 11.27
CA VAL A 190 -18.60 2.05 11.50
C VAL A 190 -19.29 1.95 12.85
N THR A 191 -18.96 2.86 13.77
CA THR A 191 -19.48 2.89 15.13
C THR A 191 -20.81 3.63 15.21
N ALA A 192 -21.54 3.43 16.32
CA ALA A 192 -22.75 4.20 16.62
C ALA A 192 -22.48 5.71 16.78
N SER A 193 -21.25 6.09 17.16
CA SER A 193 -20.81 7.48 17.27
C SER A 193 -20.46 8.12 15.92
N LYS A 194 -20.95 7.57 14.81
CA LYS A 194 -20.66 8.03 13.44
C LYS A 194 -19.16 8.18 13.19
N THR A 195 -18.39 7.19 13.62
CA THR A 195 -16.94 7.11 13.35
C THR A 195 -16.67 5.91 12.48
N ILE A 196 -15.85 6.08 11.44
CA ILE A 196 -15.27 4.96 10.71
C ILE A 196 -13.88 4.67 11.25
N GLU A 197 -13.67 3.47 11.77
CA GLU A 197 -12.36 2.97 12.17
C GLU A 197 -11.83 2.09 11.04
N ILE A 198 -10.76 2.51 10.38
CA ILE A 198 -10.05 1.71 9.37
C ILE A 198 -8.94 0.95 10.08
N LEU A 199 -8.98 -0.38 9.99
CA LEU A 199 -8.12 -1.31 10.73
C LEU A 199 -6.90 -1.80 9.92
N ASP A 200 -6.83 -1.46 8.64
CA ASP A 200 -5.71 -1.77 7.75
C ASP A 200 -5.52 -0.60 6.78
N ILE A 201 -4.37 0.06 6.81
CA ILE A 201 -4.13 1.25 5.97
C ILE A 201 -4.07 0.90 4.49
N SER A 202 -3.74 -0.35 4.15
CA SER A 202 -3.88 -0.85 2.78
C SER A 202 -5.32 -0.73 2.30
N TYR A 203 -6.30 -1.02 3.16
CA TYR A 203 -7.71 -0.87 2.81
C TYR A 203 -8.05 0.57 2.46
N LEU A 204 -7.57 1.56 3.23
CA LEU A 204 -7.75 2.98 2.91
C LEU A 204 -7.18 3.32 1.53
N MET A 205 -5.98 2.83 1.22
CA MET A 205 -5.36 3.03 -0.09
C MET A 205 -6.23 2.46 -1.23
N TRP A 206 -6.78 1.26 -1.05
CA TRP A 206 -7.70 0.66 -2.03
C TRP A 206 -9.04 1.39 -2.11
N LEU A 207 -9.55 1.89 -0.98
CA LEU A 207 -10.77 2.68 -0.92
C LEU A 207 -10.60 3.97 -1.72
N ILE A 208 -9.44 4.63 -1.64
CA ILE A 208 -9.12 5.80 -2.46
C ILE A 208 -9.16 5.44 -3.95
N VAL A 209 -8.52 4.34 -4.36
CA VAL A 209 -8.54 3.86 -5.76
C VAL A 209 -9.97 3.58 -6.22
N ASP A 210 -10.78 2.95 -5.39
CA ASP A 210 -12.19 2.66 -5.67
C ASP A 210 -13.03 3.92 -5.80
N ILE A 211 -12.84 4.89 -4.91
CA ILE A 211 -13.50 6.20 -5.00
C ILE A 211 -13.12 6.86 -6.33
N ILE A 212 -11.83 6.89 -6.70
CA ILE A 212 -11.40 7.45 -7.99
C ILE A 212 -12.05 6.69 -9.16
N LYS A 213 -12.08 5.36 -9.10
CA LYS A 213 -12.72 4.50 -10.12
C LYS A 213 -14.21 4.78 -10.27
N ILE A 214 -14.93 5.00 -9.17
CA ILE A 214 -16.37 5.24 -9.15
C ILE A 214 -16.68 6.65 -9.61
N PHE A 215 -16.00 7.65 -9.03
CA PHE A 215 -16.21 9.07 -9.34
C PHE A 215 -15.61 9.47 -10.70
N GLY A 216 -14.71 8.65 -11.25
CA GLY A 216 -13.95 8.92 -12.46
C GLY A 216 -12.78 9.85 -12.18
N THR A 217 -13.07 11.05 -11.66
CA THR A 217 -12.08 12.02 -11.22
C THR A 217 -12.45 12.59 -9.86
N ILE A 218 -11.47 12.87 -9.00
CA ILE A 218 -11.69 13.55 -7.71
C ILE A 218 -10.63 14.61 -7.48
N LYS A 219 -10.95 15.67 -6.74
CA LYS A 219 -9.94 16.60 -6.22
C LYS A 219 -9.26 15.96 -5.02
N LYS A 220 -7.91 15.95 -4.99
CA LYS A 220 -7.11 15.40 -3.87
C LYS A 220 -7.64 15.85 -2.50
N LYS A 221 -7.82 17.18 -2.32
CA LYS A 221 -8.32 17.81 -1.09
C LYS A 221 -9.72 17.38 -0.63
N ASN A 222 -10.53 16.81 -1.52
CA ASN A 222 -11.90 16.40 -1.21
C ASN A 222 -11.97 14.95 -0.70
N THR A 223 -10.91 14.15 -0.85
CA THR A 223 -10.92 12.70 -0.54
C THR A 223 -11.37 12.39 0.88
N TYR A 224 -10.83 13.08 1.89
CA TYR A 224 -11.28 12.93 3.29
C TYR A 224 -12.79 13.18 3.45
N THR A 225 -13.28 14.28 2.90
CA THR A 225 -14.69 14.66 2.97
C THR A 225 -15.57 13.66 2.21
N LEU A 226 -15.10 13.13 1.08
CA LEU A 226 -15.82 12.09 0.33
C LEU A 226 -16.00 10.82 1.17
N ILE A 227 -14.95 10.36 1.86
CA ILE A 227 -15.04 9.19 2.73
C ILE A 227 -16.09 9.41 3.83
N LEU A 228 -16.05 10.56 4.53
CA LEU A 228 -17.06 10.89 5.55
C LEU A 228 -18.50 10.81 5.01
N ASN A 229 -18.74 11.38 3.83
CA ASN A 229 -20.07 11.42 3.22
C ASN A 229 -20.52 10.06 2.69
N ILE A 230 -19.61 9.22 2.17
CA ILE A 230 -19.91 7.88 1.67
C ILE A 230 -20.38 6.96 2.81
N PHE A 231 -19.72 7.05 3.97
CA PHE A 231 -20.04 6.21 5.13
C PHE A 231 -21.07 6.82 6.09
N GLU A 232 -21.49 8.08 5.85
CA GLU A 232 -22.38 8.85 6.73
C GLU A 232 -21.80 9.00 8.16
N VAL A 233 -20.51 9.30 8.22
CA VAL A 233 -19.71 9.45 9.44
C VAL A 233 -19.16 10.85 9.56
N GLU A 234 -18.79 11.25 10.78
CA GLU A 234 -18.26 12.57 11.10
C GLU A 234 -16.74 12.53 11.32
N THR A 235 -16.21 11.37 11.73
CA THR A 235 -14.78 11.18 12.03
C THR A 235 -14.23 9.91 11.39
N ILE A 236 -12.96 9.95 11.00
CA ILE A 236 -12.17 8.80 10.53
C ILE A 236 -11.08 8.55 11.57
N ILE A 237 -10.92 7.30 12.00
CA ILE A 237 -9.81 6.82 12.82
C ILE A 237 -9.06 5.78 12.00
N LEU A 238 -7.73 5.85 12.00
CA LEU A 238 -6.86 4.83 11.42
C LEU A 238 -6.19 4.05 12.55
N ARG A 239 -6.20 2.71 12.43
CA ARG A 239 -5.39 1.82 13.25
C ARG A 239 -4.31 1.24 12.37
N THR A 240 -3.08 1.24 12.88
CA THR A 240 -1.96 0.59 12.23
C THR A 240 -1.84 -0.88 12.68
N SER A 241 -0.99 -1.65 12.01
CA SER A 241 -0.71 -3.05 12.30
C SER A 241 -0.15 -3.31 13.71
N ALA A 242 0.55 -2.33 14.28
CA ALA A 242 1.10 -2.27 15.62
C ALA A 242 0.13 -1.65 16.64
N GLU A 243 -1.15 -1.51 16.27
CA GLU A 243 -2.22 -0.98 17.11
C GLU A 243 -2.08 0.51 17.46
N ASN A 244 -1.20 1.25 16.75
CA ASN A 244 -1.15 2.70 16.86
C ASN A 244 -2.45 3.31 16.33
N THR A 245 -2.92 4.35 17.01
CA THR A 245 -4.22 4.98 16.72
C THR A 245 -4.02 6.40 16.27
N ILE A 246 -4.45 6.69 15.05
CA ILE A 246 -4.36 8.01 14.44
C ILE A 246 -5.79 8.54 14.29
N SER A 247 -6.15 9.48 15.16
CA SER A 247 -7.50 10.07 15.21
C SER A 247 -7.51 11.58 14.96
N ASN A 248 -6.34 12.23 14.94
CA ASN A 248 -6.26 13.65 14.61
C ASN A 248 -6.65 13.87 13.15
N GLN A 249 -7.64 14.74 12.90
CA GLN A 249 -8.14 15.00 11.56
C GLN A 249 -7.04 15.45 10.57
N ASN A 250 -6.08 16.26 11.00
CA ASN A 250 -5.02 16.75 10.12
C ASN A 250 -4.04 15.63 9.77
N GLU A 251 -3.67 14.78 10.74
CA GLU A 251 -2.83 13.61 10.50
C GLU A 251 -3.52 12.62 9.53
N VAL A 252 -4.81 12.34 9.73
CA VAL A 252 -5.58 11.48 8.82
C VAL A 252 -5.62 12.06 7.40
N ARG A 253 -5.79 13.38 7.26
CA ARG A 253 -5.72 14.06 5.95
C ARG A 253 -4.33 13.95 5.33
N ASN A 254 -3.27 14.15 6.11
CA ASN A 254 -1.88 14.01 5.66
C ASN A 254 -1.61 12.58 5.16
N ILE A 255 -2.12 11.56 5.86
CA ILE A 255 -1.99 10.15 5.43
C ILE A 255 -2.75 9.90 4.13
N ILE A 256 -3.99 10.37 4.00
CA ILE A 256 -4.74 10.25 2.74
C ILE A 256 -3.96 10.93 1.59
N ASP A 257 -3.43 12.12 1.84
CA ASP A 257 -2.65 12.87 0.84
C ASP A 257 -1.34 12.15 0.47
N PHE A 258 -0.69 11.50 1.44
CA PHE A 258 0.46 10.65 1.24
C PHE A 258 0.12 9.41 0.40
N LEU A 259 -0.95 8.68 0.72
CA LEU A 259 -1.39 7.52 -0.06
C LEU A 259 -1.71 7.91 -1.51
N ILE A 260 -2.31 9.08 -1.74
CA ILE A 260 -2.50 9.62 -3.10
C ILE A 260 -1.17 9.91 -3.79
N THR A 261 -0.21 10.53 -3.10
CA THR A 261 1.14 10.77 -3.64
C THR A 261 1.83 9.47 -4.02
N VAL A 262 1.71 8.43 -3.19
CA VAL A 262 2.20 7.09 -3.47
C VAL A 262 1.54 6.56 -4.75
N LEU A 263 0.21 6.55 -4.85
CA LEU A 263 -0.52 6.12 -6.05
C LEU A 263 -0.08 6.86 -7.34
N LEU A 264 0.20 8.17 -7.24
CA LEU A 264 0.74 8.98 -8.34
C LEU A 264 2.16 8.55 -8.74
N LYS A 265 3.04 8.31 -7.77
CA LYS A 265 4.43 7.89 -8.02
C LYS A 265 4.49 6.56 -8.78
N PHE A 266 3.58 5.63 -8.47
CA PHE A 266 3.45 4.35 -9.17
C PHE A 266 2.59 4.43 -10.43
N LYS A 267 2.15 5.64 -10.82
CA LYS A 267 1.36 5.89 -12.02
C LYS A 267 0.06 5.08 -12.06
N LEU A 268 -0.48 4.65 -10.92
CA LEU A 268 -1.81 4.02 -10.86
C LEU A 268 -2.90 5.05 -11.09
N ILE A 269 -2.65 6.26 -10.60
CA ILE A 269 -3.44 7.44 -10.89
C ILE A 269 -2.55 8.48 -11.56
N LYS A 270 -3.18 9.42 -12.26
CA LYS A 270 -2.54 10.61 -12.85
C LYS A 270 -3.28 11.85 -12.40
N GLU A 271 -2.58 12.97 -12.35
CA GLU A 271 -3.15 14.27 -12.05
C GLU A 271 -3.45 15.05 -13.34
N VAL A 272 -4.66 15.59 -13.45
CA VAL A 272 -5.13 16.38 -14.58
C VAL A 272 -5.90 17.58 -14.04
N LYS A 273 -5.35 18.79 -14.21
CA LYS A 273 -5.96 20.05 -13.76
C LYS A 273 -6.40 19.98 -12.28
N ASP A 274 -5.50 19.58 -11.38
CA ASP A 274 -5.74 19.40 -9.93
C ASP A 274 -6.73 18.27 -9.55
N ASN A 275 -7.02 17.35 -10.46
CA ASN A 275 -7.87 16.19 -10.21
C ASN A 275 -7.09 14.90 -10.41
N CYS A 276 -7.29 13.94 -9.52
CA CYS A 276 -6.78 12.60 -9.62
C CYS A 276 -7.75 11.73 -10.42
N THR A 277 -7.23 10.97 -11.38
CA THR A 277 -7.97 9.98 -12.18
C THR A 277 -7.13 8.71 -12.35
N LEU A 278 -7.76 7.57 -12.65
CA LEU A 278 -7.04 6.35 -12.97
C LEU A 278 -6.18 6.52 -14.24
N ASN A 279 -4.96 6.00 -14.21
CA ASN A 279 -4.07 6.02 -15.37
C ASN A 279 -4.25 4.75 -16.21
N LEU A 280 -5.38 4.64 -16.91
CA LEU A 280 -5.72 3.44 -17.67
C LEU A 280 -4.69 3.01 -18.70
N SER A 281 -4.05 3.95 -19.38
CA SER A 281 -3.03 3.64 -20.40
C SER A 281 -1.85 2.91 -19.76
N PHE A 282 -1.35 3.39 -18.63
CA PHE A 282 -0.30 2.71 -17.86
C PHE A 282 -0.75 1.34 -17.36
N LEU A 283 -1.95 1.23 -16.80
CA LEU A 283 -2.49 -0.04 -16.30
C LEU A 283 -2.61 -1.08 -17.42
N ARG A 284 -3.14 -0.70 -18.59
CA ARG A 284 -3.27 -1.57 -19.78
C ARG A 284 -1.89 -2.03 -20.29
N GLN A 285 -0.93 -1.11 -20.41
CA GLN A 285 0.43 -1.43 -20.86
C GLN A 285 1.15 -2.42 -19.95
N ASN A 286 0.88 -2.37 -18.64
CA ASN A 286 1.49 -3.27 -17.66
C ASN A 286 0.69 -4.56 -17.44
N GLY A 287 -0.28 -4.87 -18.31
CA GLY A 287 -1.08 -6.08 -18.23
C GLY A 287 -1.98 -6.15 -16.99
N VAL A 288 -2.14 -5.04 -16.28
CA VAL A 288 -3.11 -4.92 -15.19
C VAL A 288 -4.48 -4.89 -15.84
N LYS A 289 -5.11 -6.06 -15.89
CA LYS A 289 -6.52 -6.15 -16.22
C LYS A 289 -7.25 -5.39 -15.13
N VAL A 290 -7.72 -4.18 -15.47
CA VAL A 290 -8.75 -3.49 -14.69
C VAL A 290 -10.00 -4.36 -14.80
N LYS A 291 -10.04 -5.53 -14.13
CA LYS A 291 -11.24 -6.34 -14.08
C LYS A 291 -12.29 -5.40 -13.52
N GLU A 292 -13.38 -5.22 -14.25
CA GLU A 292 -14.41 -4.22 -13.98
C GLU A 292 -15.11 -4.41 -12.62
N PHE A 293 -14.73 -5.42 -11.82
CA PHE A 293 -15.52 -5.96 -10.73
C PHE A 293 -14.79 -6.16 -9.38
N SER A 294 -13.50 -5.82 -9.23
CA SER A 294 -12.92 -5.73 -7.88
C SER A 294 -13.23 -4.37 -7.28
N SER A 295 -13.77 -4.38 -6.06
CA SER A 295 -14.00 -3.21 -5.21
C SER A 295 -13.88 -3.61 -3.75
N VAL A 296 -13.27 -2.75 -2.95
CA VAL A 296 -13.27 -2.79 -1.48
C VAL A 296 -14.46 -2.03 -0.88
N LEU A 297 -15.12 -1.17 -1.66
CA LEU A 297 -16.32 -0.42 -1.23
C LEU A 297 -17.62 -1.23 -1.43
N PHE A 298 -17.82 -1.84 -2.59
CA PHE A 298 -19.09 -2.48 -2.98
C PHE A 298 -19.02 -4.01 -3.11
N LYS A 299 -20.18 -4.68 -2.97
CA LYS A 299 -20.31 -6.11 -3.34
C LYS A 299 -19.95 -6.34 -4.80
N GLU A 300 -19.06 -7.31 -5.03
CA GLU A 300 -18.79 -7.80 -6.39
C GLU A 300 -20.08 -8.24 -7.11
N SER A 301 -21.04 -8.85 -6.39
CA SER A 301 -22.37 -9.18 -6.92
C SER A 301 -23.13 -7.95 -7.40
N PHE A 302 -23.11 -6.85 -6.63
CA PHE A 302 -23.73 -5.58 -7.01
C PHE A 302 -23.09 -4.98 -8.26
N LEU A 303 -21.75 -5.01 -8.36
CA LEU A 303 -21.04 -4.41 -9.49
C LEU A 303 -21.40 -5.04 -10.84
N ARG A 304 -21.93 -6.27 -10.86
CA ARG A 304 -22.40 -6.97 -12.06
C ARG A 304 -23.87 -6.68 -12.41
N THR A 305 -24.56 -5.87 -11.61
CA THR A 305 -25.98 -5.54 -11.82
C THR A 305 -26.18 -4.39 -12.81
N ARG A 306 -27.37 -4.33 -13.42
CA ARG A 306 -27.80 -3.17 -14.25
C ARG A 306 -27.77 -1.85 -13.46
N ASN A 307 -28.06 -1.90 -12.16
CA ASN A 307 -28.05 -0.71 -11.30
C ASN A 307 -26.64 -0.12 -11.15
N ALA A 308 -25.63 -0.97 -10.96
CA ALA A 308 -24.23 -0.52 -10.92
C ALA A 308 -23.77 0.07 -12.27
N ILE A 309 -24.21 -0.53 -13.38
CA ILE A 309 -23.93 0.01 -14.73
C ILE A 309 -24.59 1.38 -14.92
N LYS A 310 -25.84 1.54 -14.50
CA LYS A 310 -26.57 2.82 -14.57
C LYS A 310 -25.90 3.89 -13.72
N MET A 311 -25.54 3.57 -12.48
CA MET A 311 -24.79 4.46 -11.58
C MET A 311 -23.50 4.93 -12.24
N LYS A 312 -22.70 4.02 -12.80
CA LYS A 312 -21.47 4.38 -13.53
C LYS A 312 -21.75 5.26 -14.75
N ALA A 313 -22.72 4.90 -15.59
CA ALA A 313 -23.04 5.67 -16.80
C ALA A 313 -23.47 7.11 -16.48
N GLU A 314 -24.26 7.29 -15.41
CA GLU A 314 -24.65 8.62 -14.92
C GLU A 314 -23.44 9.45 -14.49
N ILE A 315 -22.47 8.84 -13.80
CA ILE A 315 -21.23 9.48 -13.39
C ILE A 315 -20.38 9.86 -14.61
N LEU A 316 -20.18 8.92 -15.54
CA LEU A 316 -19.33 9.11 -16.72
C LEU A 316 -19.87 10.15 -17.70
N ASN A 317 -21.17 10.11 -17.99
CA ASN A 317 -21.80 11.09 -18.89
C ASN A 317 -21.68 12.52 -18.36
N LYS A 318 -21.58 12.67 -17.04
CA LYS A 318 -21.55 13.98 -16.41
C LYS A 318 -20.16 14.55 -16.31
N ALA A 319 -19.17 13.77 -15.90
CA ALA A 319 -17.80 14.26 -15.91
C ALA A 319 -17.30 14.57 -17.34
N LYS A 320 -17.85 13.93 -18.39
CA LYS A 320 -17.69 14.40 -19.79
C LYS A 320 -18.25 15.80 -20.04
N LYS A 321 -19.41 16.15 -19.47
CA LYS A 321 -20.03 17.49 -19.61
C LYS A 321 -19.23 18.60 -18.93
N ASP A 322 -18.51 18.26 -17.86
CA ASP A 322 -17.67 19.21 -17.13
C ASP A 322 -16.22 19.28 -17.66
N GLY A 323 -15.96 18.68 -18.84
CA GLY A 323 -14.65 18.71 -19.49
C GLY A 323 -13.59 17.85 -18.80
N TYR A 324 -13.98 16.91 -17.94
CA TYR A 324 -13.07 15.92 -17.38
C TYR A 324 -12.87 14.77 -18.36
N ILE A 325 -11.62 14.49 -18.70
CA ILE A 325 -11.24 13.31 -19.47
C ILE A 325 -11.23 12.13 -18.50
N ILE A 326 -12.32 11.36 -18.50
CA ILE A 326 -12.47 10.29 -17.50
C ILE A 326 -11.71 9.03 -17.88
N TRP A 327 -11.51 8.77 -19.18
CA TRP A 327 -10.84 7.55 -19.62
C TRP A 327 -10.22 7.81 -20.99
N GLU A 328 -8.89 7.79 -21.07
CA GLU A 328 -8.15 7.48 -22.31
C GLU A 328 -7.81 5.98 -22.30
#